data_AF-A0A7Y8HZB2-F1
#
_entry.id   AF-A0A7Y8HZB2-F1
#
_cell.length_a   1.000
_cell.length_b   1.000
_cell.length_c   1.000
_cell.angle_alpha   90.00
_cell.angle_beta   90.00
_cell.angle_gamma   90.00
#
_symmetry.space_group_name_H-M   'P 1'
#
loop_
_entity.id
_entity.type
_entity.pdbx_description
1 polymer ?
#
loop_
_entity_poly.entity_id
_entity_poly.type
_entity_poly.pdbx_seq_one_letter_code
_entity_poly.pdbx_strand_id
1 'polypeptide(L)'
;MFVVWQFYLPSRFVHLKPGQPYLAVIPFEGDRGAMDEAVVTELVKRGEFSLLNPSVVRRYCWVYIAPSVMARIVGVQLILEGRIERNSLIASVSDVRSGRVIWADNFPADETGAIAVAEAAGRACGGRPAH
;
A
#
# COMPACT_ATOMS: atom_id res chain seq x y z
N MET A 1 2.24 27.70 -9.11
CA MET A 1 1.86 27.88 -7.69
C MET A 1 1.70 26.48 -7.09
N PHE A 2 2.74 25.97 -6.42
CA PHE A 2 2.68 24.65 -5.79
C PHE A 2 2.04 24.83 -4.41
N VAL A 3 0.79 24.41 -4.27
CA VAL A 3 0.15 24.38 -2.95
C VAL A 3 0.78 23.23 -2.17
N VAL A 4 1.73 23.56 -1.30
CA VAL A 4 2.33 22.59 -0.37
C VAL A 4 1.35 22.42 0.78
N TRP A 5 0.40 21.49 0.62
CA TRP A 5 -0.48 21.08 1.72
C TRP A 5 0.38 20.42 2.81
N GLN A 6 0.25 20.87 4.06
CA GLN A 6 0.89 20.21 5.19
C GLN A 6 0.29 18.81 5.35
N PHE A 7 1.05 17.80 4.95
CA PHE A 7 0.71 16.39 5.13
C PHE A 7 0.80 16.00 6.61
N TYR A 8 0.03 15.00 7.04
CA TYR A 8 0.14 14.43 8.38
C TYR A 8 1.55 13.87 8.56
N LEU A 9 2.33 14.54 9.41
CA LEU A 9 3.55 13.97 9.94
C LEU A 9 3.11 12.72 10.73
N PRO A 10 3.59 11.53 10.37
CA PRO A 10 3.29 10.34 11.16
C PRO A 10 3.70 10.64 12.60
N SER A 11 2.79 10.33 13.52
CA SER A 11 2.98 10.57 14.94
C SER A 11 4.38 10.13 15.36
N ARG A 12 5.03 10.86 16.28
CA ARG A 12 6.34 10.52 16.86
C ARG A 12 6.43 9.09 17.44
N PHE A 13 5.28 8.45 17.64
CA PHE A 13 5.15 7.10 18.16
C PHE A 13 5.03 6.02 17.06
N VAL A 14 4.79 6.43 15.80
CA VAL A 14 4.88 5.56 14.63
C VAL A 14 6.37 5.47 14.27
N HIS A 15 6.96 4.33 14.61
CA HIS A 15 8.36 4.07 14.34
C HIS A 15 8.54 3.76 12.84
N LEU A 16 8.66 4.82 12.04
CA LEU A 16 9.16 4.67 10.68
C LEU A 16 10.63 4.29 10.76
N LYS A 17 10.98 3.12 10.21
CA LYS A 17 12.39 2.75 10.11
C LYS A 17 13.07 3.71 9.12
N PRO A 18 14.22 4.32 9.49
CA PRO A 18 14.96 5.19 8.58
C PRO A 18 15.27 4.45 7.28
N GLY A 19 14.94 5.06 6.14
CA GLY A 19 15.21 4.49 4.81
C GLY A 19 14.14 3.54 4.25
N GLN A 20 13.05 3.27 4.99
CA GLN A 20 11.94 2.45 4.48
C GLN A 20 10.76 3.31 4.01
N PRO A 21 10.19 3.04 2.82
CA PRO A 21 9.01 3.74 2.37
C PRO A 21 7.79 3.37 3.23
N TYR A 22 6.94 4.37 3.50
CA TYR A 22 5.68 4.18 4.22
C TYR A 22 4.59 3.81 3.22
N LEU A 23 4.04 2.59 3.35
CA LEU A 23 3.10 1.98 2.42
C LEU A 23 1.73 1.79 3.09
N ALA A 24 0.67 2.25 2.43
CA ALA A 24 -0.71 1.89 2.79
C ALA A 24 -1.19 0.71 1.92
N VAL A 25 -1.70 -0.33 2.56
CA VAL A 25 -2.46 -1.38 1.87
C VAL A 25 -3.94 -0.98 1.89
N ILE A 26 -4.49 -0.71 0.72
CA ILE A 26 -5.91 -0.44 0.55
C ILE A 26 -6.64 -1.79 0.54
N PRO A 27 -7.77 -1.92 1.25
CA PRO A 27 -8.58 -3.13 1.21
C PRO A 27 -8.87 -3.54 -0.22
N PHE A 28 -8.55 -4.78 -0.56
CA PHE A 28 -8.73 -5.28 -1.91
C PHE A 28 -10.21 -5.33 -2.26
N GLU A 29 -10.55 -4.76 -3.42
CA GLU A 29 -11.93 -4.74 -3.89
C GLU A 29 -12.39 -6.18 -4.17
N GLY A 30 -13.50 -6.59 -3.56
CA GLY A 30 -14.02 -7.95 -3.65
C GLY A 30 -13.43 -8.93 -2.61
N ASP A 31 -12.46 -8.52 -1.80
CA ASP A 31 -11.97 -9.32 -0.68
C ASP A 31 -12.85 -9.16 0.57
N ARG A 32 -12.99 -10.25 1.34
CA ARG A 32 -13.63 -10.24 2.66
C ARG A 32 -12.64 -9.97 3.80
N GLY A 33 -11.36 -9.75 3.50
CA GLY A 33 -10.28 -9.40 4.41
C GLY A 33 -9.20 -10.48 4.55
N ALA A 34 -9.42 -11.67 4.01
CA ALA A 34 -8.44 -12.76 4.09
C ALA A 34 -7.20 -12.49 3.22
N MET A 35 -7.40 -11.91 2.02
CA MET A 35 -6.31 -11.55 1.13
C MET A 35 -5.54 -10.33 1.66
N ASP A 36 -6.25 -9.33 2.18
CA ASP A 36 -5.66 -8.16 2.83
C ASP A 36 -4.69 -8.57 3.94
N GLU A 37 -5.13 -9.44 4.84
CA GLU A 37 -4.33 -9.94 5.96
C GLU A 37 -3.15 -10.79 5.51
N ALA A 38 -3.34 -11.66 4.52
CA ALA A 38 -2.26 -12.48 3.96
C ALA A 38 -1.15 -11.61 3.35
N VAL A 39 -1.51 -10.64 2.49
CA VAL A 39 -0.53 -9.73 1.87
C VAL A 39 0.17 -8.87 2.91
N VAL A 40 -0.57 -8.34 3.89
CA VAL A 40 0.03 -7.56 4.99
C VAL A 40 1.00 -8.41 5.79
N THR A 41 0.63 -9.65 6.11
CA THR A 41 1.50 -10.58 6.84
C THR A 41 2.80 -10.84 6.08
N GLU A 42 2.73 -11.07 4.77
CA GLU A 42 3.92 -11.28 3.94
C GLU A 42 4.79 -10.02 3.82
N LEU A 43 4.19 -8.83 3.69
CA LEU A 43 4.92 -7.56 3.69
C LEU A 43 5.60 -7.29 5.04
N VAL A 44 4.95 -7.60 6.16
CA VAL A 44 5.54 -7.48 7.51
C VAL A 44 6.72 -8.44 7.67
N LYS A 45 6.58 -9.71 7.24
CA LYS A 45 7.66 -10.70 7.30
C LYS A 45 8.90 -10.26 6.53
N ARG A 46 8.73 -9.63 5.36
CA ARG A 46 9.84 -9.09 4.56
C ARG A 46 10.50 -7.90 5.24
N GLY A 47 9.72 -7.09 5.95
CA GLY A 47 10.24 -5.96 6.71
C GLY A 47 10.86 -4.86 5.85
N GLU A 48 10.51 -4.79 4.55
CA GLU A 48 11.00 -3.80 3.57
C GLU A 48 10.21 -2.48 3.64
N PHE A 49 9.00 -2.52 4.19
CA PHE A 49 8.08 -1.39 4.28
C PHE A 49 7.71 -1.10 5.74
N SER A 50 7.51 0.18 6.03
CA SER A 50 6.68 0.55 7.17
C SER A 50 5.22 0.53 6.69
N LEU A 51 4.35 -0.23 7.35
CA LEU A 51 2.96 -0.40 6.91
C LEU A 51 1.99 0.44 7.73
N LEU A 52 1.05 1.09 7.04
CA LEU A 52 -0.14 1.64 7.67
C LEU A 52 -1.16 0.50 7.87
N ASN A 53 -1.67 0.36 9.08
CA ASN A 53 -2.62 -0.71 9.41
C ASN A 53 -3.89 -0.60 8.52
N PRO A 54 -4.31 -1.69 7.83
CA PRO A 54 -5.50 -1.71 6.98
C PRO A 54 -6.78 -1.28 7.70
N SER A 55 -6.88 -1.48 9.02
CA SER A 55 -8.01 -1.04 9.84
C SER A 55 -8.15 0.48 9.87
N VAL A 56 -7.03 1.19 9.85
CA VAL A 56 -7.02 2.67 9.73
C VAL A 56 -7.52 3.07 8.35
N VAL A 57 -7.07 2.39 7.30
CA VAL A 57 -7.49 2.64 5.92
C VAL A 57 -8.99 2.38 5.73
N ARG A 58 -9.51 1.24 6.22
CA ARG A 58 -10.94 0.89 6.18
C ARG A 58 -11.83 1.97 6.79
N ARG A 59 -11.37 2.59 7.89
CA ARG A 59 -12.10 3.68 8.55
C ARG A 59 -12.27 4.91 7.65
N TYR A 60 -11.30 5.21 6.79
CA TYR A 60 -11.38 6.34 5.85
C TYR A 60 -12.16 5.99 4.58
N CYS A 61 -12.06 4.75 4.08
CA CYS A 61 -12.87 4.28 2.96
C CYS A 61 -14.38 4.34 3.29
N TRP A 62 -14.76 4.06 4.54
CA TRP A 62 -16.16 4.15 4.99
C TRP A 62 -16.76 5.57 4.90
N VAL A 63 -15.92 6.61 4.82
CA VAL A 63 -16.34 8.02 4.75
C VAL A 63 -16.31 8.57 3.32
N TYR A 64 -16.28 7.69 2.30
CA TYR A 64 -16.22 8.07 0.86
C TYR A 64 -15.00 8.93 0.47
N ILE A 65 -13.94 8.93 1.29
CA ILE A 65 -12.69 9.61 0.94
C ILE A 65 -11.91 8.70 -0.02
N ALA A 66 -11.57 9.22 -1.20
CA ALA A 66 -10.77 8.48 -2.17
C ALA A 66 -9.43 8.02 -1.54
N PRO A 67 -8.99 6.77 -1.77
CA PRO A 67 -7.76 6.24 -1.19
C PRO A 67 -6.52 7.12 -1.42
N SER A 68 -6.42 7.72 -2.61
CA SER A 68 -5.35 8.66 -2.97
C SER A 68 -5.36 9.96 -2.15
N VAL A 69 -6.54 10.44 -1.76
CA VAL A 69 -6.71 11.59 -0.87
C VAL A 69 -6.37 11.21 0.56
N MET A 70 -6.85 10.05 1.03
CA MET A 70 -6.50 9.50 2.34
C MET A 70 -4.99 9.31 2.49
N ALA A 71 -4.34 8.72 1.49
CA ALA A 71 -2.90 8.48 1.50
C ALA A 71 -2.10 9.77 1.66
N ARG A 72 -2.53 10.84 0.96
CA ARG A 72 -1.97 12.19 1.15
C ARG A 72 -2.24 12.70 2.55
N ILE A 73 -3.47 12.61 3.02
CA ILE A 73 -3.82 13.04 4.38
C ILE A 73 -2.91 12.33 5.38
N VAL A 74 -2.75 11.02 5.34
CA VAL A 74 -1.98 10.22 6.31
C VAL A 74 -0.45 10.33 6.12
N GLY A 75 0.01 10.91 5.02
CA GLY A 75 1.44 11.10 4.74
C GLY A 75 2.16 9.82 4.30
N VAL A 76 1.44 8.85 3.70
CA VAL A 76 2.07 7.67 3.10
C VAL A 76 2.71 8.02 1.75
N GLN A 77 3.78 7.32 1.40
CA GLN A 77 4.52 7.56 0.16
C GLN A 77 4.00 6.67 -0.97
N LEU A 78 3.58 5.47 -0.61
CA LEU A 78 3.12 4.43 -1.54
C LEU A 78 1.73 3.93 -1.14
N ILE A 79 0.96 3.53 -2.14
CA ILE A 79 -0.32 2.84 -1.98
C ILE A 79 -0.23 1.51 -2.71
N LEU A 80 -0.58 0.42 -2.04
CA LEU A 80 -0.88 -0.87 -2.65
C LEU A 80 -2.39 -0.99 -2.76
N GLU A 81 -2.88 -1.05 -3.99
CA GLU A 81 -4.28 -1.30 -4.31
C GLU A 81 -4.41 -2.63 -5.02
N GLY A 82 -5.58 -3.24 -4.92
CA GLY A 82 -5.86 -4.42 -5.71
C GLY A 82 -7.33 -4.78 -5.72
N ARG A 83 -7.68 -5.64 -6.68
CA ARG A 83 -9.04 -6.07 -6.96
C ARG A 83 -9.03 -7.55 -7.25
N ILE A 84 -9.96 -8.27 -6.64
CA ILE A 84 -10.20 -9.68 -6.91
C ILE A 84 -11.30 -9.80 -7.97
N GLU A 85 -10.95 -10.37 -9.12
CA GLU A 85 -11.86 -10.70 -10.20
C GLU A 85 -11.89 -12.21 -10.42
N ARG A 86 -12.97 -12.86 -9.99
CA ARG A 86 -13.17 -14.33 -10.04
C ARG A 86 -12.02 -15.10 -9.37
N ASN A 87 -10.97 -15.40 -10.12
CA ASN A 87 -9.79 -16.16 -9.68
C ASN A 87 -8.47 -15.38 -9.85
N SER A 88 -8.53 -14.11 -10.22
CA SER A 88 -7.34 -13.26 -10.38
C SER A 88 -7.34 -12.10 -9.40
N LEU A 89 -6.20 -11.85 -8.79
CA LEU A 89 -5.89 -10.66 -8.02
C LEU A 89 -5.09 -9.71 -8.90
N ILE A 90 -5.70 -8.60 -9.30
CA ILE A 90 -5.01 -7.51 -9.97
C ILE A 90 -4.48 -6.61 -8.87
N ALA A 91 -3.17 -6.43 -8.78
CA ALA A 91 -2.54 -5.60 -7.76
C ALA A 91 -1.70 -4.51 -8.41
N SER A 92 -1.64 -3.34 -7.77
CA SER A 92 -0.82 -2.22 -8.23
C SER A 92 -0.25 -1.41 -7.08
N VAL A 93 0.97 -0.92 -7.25
CA VAL A 93 1.63 0.00 -6.34
C VAL A 93 1.76 1.35 -7.04
N SER A 94 1.29 2.40 -6.37
CA SER A 94 1.30 3.77 -6.86
C SER A 94 2.05 4.71 -5.92
N ASP A 95 2.79 5.65 -6.50
CA ASP A 95 3.43 6.76 -5.78
C ASP A 95 2.39 7.86 -5.51
N VAL A 96 2.20 8.22 -4.24
CA VAL A 96 1.18 9.17 -3.80
C VAL A 96 1.46 10.59 -4.29
N ARG A 97 2.75 10.96 -4.33
CA ARG A 97 3.20 12.31 -4.63
C ARG A 97 2.97 12.65 -6.10
N SER A 98 3.33 11.73 -6.99
CA SER A 98 3.20 11.86 -8.44
C SER A 98 1.87 11.36 -8.97
N GLY A 99 1.17 10.50 -8.22
CA GLY A 99 -0.03 9.80 -8.70
C GLY A 99 0.28 8.73 -9.75
N ARG A 100 1.55 8.35 -9.92
CA ARG A 100 1.99 7.41 -10.95
C ARG A 100 1.99 5.98 -10.41
N VAL A 101 1.48 5.04 -11.21
CA VAL A 101 1.65 3.60 -10.99
C VAL A 101 3.12 3.23 -11.19
N ILE A 102 3.76 2.72 -10.14
CA ILE A 102 5.13 2.21 -10.17
C ILE A 102 5.15 0.79 -10.72
N TRP A 103 4.15 0.00 -10.33
CA TRP A 103 4.03 -1.40 -10.69
C TRP A 103 2.57 -1.82 -10.69
N ALA A 104 2.19 -2.71 -11.62
CA ALA A 104 0.90 -3.35 -11.66
C ALA A 104 1.03 -4.71 -12.33
N ASP A 105 0.40 -5.73 -11.76
CA ASP A 105 0.47 -7.11 -12.28
C ASP A 105 -0.75 -7.92 -11.86
N ASN A 106 -0.90 -9.12 -12.43
CA ASN A 106 -1.96 -10.05 -12.11
C ASN A 106 -1.43 -11.33 -11.44
N PHE A 107 -2.17 -11.79 -10.44
CA PHE A 107 -1.84 -12.95 -9.65
C PHE A 107 -3.04 -13.88 -9.51
N PRO A 108 -2.83 -15.14 -9.11
CA PRO A 108 -3.90 -15.98 -8.62
C PRO A 108 -4.56 -15.35 -7.38
N ALA A 109 -5.88 -15.47 -7.24
CA ALA A 109 -6.59 -15.00 -6.06
C ALA A 109 -6.52 -16.04 -4.90
N ASP A 110 -5.31 -16.46 -4.55
CA ASP A 110 -5.02 -17.41 -3.48
C ASP A 110 -3.78 -17.00 -2.65
N GLU A 111 -3.38 -17.85 -1.69
CA GLU A 111 -2.21 -17.59 -0.82
C GLU A 111 -0.90 -17.43 -1.62
N THR A 112 -0.76 -18.14 -2.74
CA THR A 112 0.40 -18.01 -3.63
C THR A 112 0.44 -16.63 -4.27
N GLY A 113 -0.73 -16.10 -4.65
CA GLY A 113 -0.86 -14.72 -5.12
C GLY A 113 -0.48 -13.69 -4.07
N ALA A 114 -0.87 -13.89 -2.81
CA ALA A 114 -0.52 -12.98 -1.72
C ALA A 114 1.00 -12.85 -1.54
N ILE A 115 1.71 -13.98 -1.54
CA ILE A 115 3.17 -14.04 -1.44
C ILE A 115 3.81 -13.34 -2.64
N ALA A 116 3.30 -13.61 -3.85
CA ALA A 116 3.82 -13.05 -5.09
C ALA A 116 3.62 -11.52 -5.18
N VAL A 117 2.49 -11.00 -4.71
CA VAL A 117 2.23 -9.55 -4.60
C VAL A 117 3.24 -8.89 -3.66
N ALA A 118 3.44 -9.47 -2.47
CA ALA A 118 4.39 -8.91 -1.50
C ALA A 118 5.84 -8.89 -2.05
N GLU A 119 6.23 -9.95 -2.77
CA GLU A 119 7.54 -10.00 -3.44
C GLU A 119 7.67 -8.96 -4.55
N ALA A 120 6.67 -8.87 -5.41
CA ALA A 120 6.67 -7.97 -6.54
C ALA A 120 6.67 -6.50 -6.08
N ALA A 121 5.89 -6.16 -5.05
CA ALA A 121 5.90 -4.85 -4.42
C ALA A 121 7.28 -4.51 -3.84
N GLY A 122 7.90 -5.46 -3.12
CA GLY A 122 9.26 -5.35 -2.59
C GLY A 122 10.29 -5.04 -3.68
N ARG A 123 10.31 -5.84 -4.75
CA ARG A 123 11.22 -5.63 -5.90
C ARG A 123 11.00 -4.30 -6.60
N ALA A 124 9.75 -3.90 -6.82
CA ALA A 124 9.41 -2.66 -7.49
C ALA A 124 9.85 -1.42 -6.70
N CYS A 125 9.82 -1.49 -5.36
CA CYS A 125 10.16 -0.36 -4.49
C CYS A 125 11.63 -0.37 -4.01
N GLY A 126 12.24 -1.55 -3.87
CA GLY A 126 13.64 -1.72 -3.43
C GLY A 126 14.68 -1.42 -4.52
N GLY A 127 14.26 -1.25 -5.78
CA GLY A 127 15.15 -0.98 -6.92
C GLY A 127 15.64 0.46 -7.09
N ARG A 128 15.35 1.39 -6.17
CA ARG A 128 15.86 2.77 -6.22
C ARG A 128 16.80 3.08 -5.07
N PRO A 129 18.13 3.09 -5.28
CA PRO A 129 19.02 3.81 -4.37
C PRO A 129 18.66 5.31 -4.43
N ALA A 130 18.42 5.91 -3.26
CA ALA A 130 18.32 7.35 -3.12
C ALA A 130 19.71 7.95 -3.41
N HIS A 131 19.78 8.79 -4.44
CA HIS A 131 20.88 9.74 -4.66
C HIS A 131 20.45 11.11 -4.13
#